data_AF-A0A961J5X8-F1
#
_entry.id   AF-A0A961J5X8-F1
#
_cell.length_a   1.000
_cell.length_b   1.000
_cell.length_c   1.000
_cell.angle_alpha   90.00
_cell.angle_beta   90.00
_cell.angle_gamma   90.00
#
_symmetry.space_group_name_H-M   'P 1'
#
loop_
_entity.id
_entity.type
_entity.pdbx_description
1 polymer ?
#
loop_
_entity_poly.entity_id
_entity_poly.type
_entity_poly.pdbx_seq_one_letter_code
_entity_poly.pdbx_strand_id
1 'polypeptide(L)' 'MDRAQKEKVVEELGQIFESSGVVVVAHYEGLTVAEMQDLRGRARVAGASVRVAKNR' A
#
# COMPACT_ATOMS: atom_id res chain seq x y z
N MET A 1 3.43 -6.60 -15.51
CA MET A 1 2.24 -7.02 -14.74
C MET A 1 1.35 -7.76 -15.71
N ASP A 2 1.50 -9.07 -15.74
CA ASP A 2 0.56 -9.92 -16.46
C ASP A 2 -0.78 -9.89 -15.74
N ARG A 3 -1.87 -10.12 -16.49
CA ARG A 3 -3.25 -10.01 -15.98
C ARG A 3 -3.48 -10.86 -14.72
N ALA A 4 -2.92 -12.07 -14.71
CA ALA A 4 -2.96 -12.98 -13.57
C ALA A 4 -2.26 -12.45 -12.31
N GLN A 5 -1.17 -11.69 -12.45
CA GLN A 5 -0.50 -11.07 -11.30
C GLN A 5 -1.31 -9.88 -10.75
N LYS A 6 -2.02 -9.15 -11.62
CA LYS A 6 -2.90 -8.07 -11.17
C LYS A 6 -4.11 -8.59 -10.40
N GLU A 7 -4.74 -9.65 -10.88
CA GLU A 7 -5.92 -10.23 -10.22
C GLU A 7 -5.60 -10.63 -8.78
N LYS A 8 -4.45 -11.29 -8.55
CA LYS A 8 -3.97 -11.61 -7.20
C LYS A 8 -3.74 -10.38 -6.32
N VAL A 9 -3.13 -9.33 -6.87
CA VAL A 9 -2.90 -8.08 -6.11
C VAL A 9 -4.22 -7.39 -5.77
N VAL A 10 -5.21 -7.43 -6.66
CA VAL A 10 -6.54 -6.87 -6.41
C VAL A 10 -7.28 -7.67 -5.33
N GLU A 11 -7.20 -8.99 -5.38
CA GLU A 11 -7.80 -9.88 -4.36
C GLU A 11 -7.16 -9.67 -2.98
N GLU A 12 -5.82 -9.60 -2.91
CA GLU A 12 -5.11 -9.29 -1.66
C GLU A 12 -5.50 -7.92 -1.09
N LEU A 13 -5.62 -6.89 -1.95
CA LEU A 13 -6.04 -5.56 -1.50
C LEU A 13 -7.50 -5.57 -1.00
N GLY A 14 -8.38 -6.34 -1.65
CA GLY A 14 -9.76 -6.52 -1.21
C GLY A 14 -9.85 -7.08 0.22
N GLN A 15 -9.11 -8.15 0.50
CA GLN A 15 -9.05 -8.74 1.85
C GLN A 15 -8.48 -7.77 2.90
N ILE A 16 -7.50 -6.95 2.52
CA ILE A 16 -6.96 -5.90 3.41
C ILE A 16 -8.03 -4.86 3.70
N PHE A 17 -8.82 -4.44 2.70
CA PHE A 17 -9.89 -3.46 2.91
C PHE A 17 -11.05 -3.99 3.76
N GLU A 18 -11.40 -5.28 3.66
CA GLU A 18 -12.44 -5.89 4.49
C GLU A 18 -12.02 -6.07 5.96
N SER A 19 -10.73 -6.33 6.20
CA SER A 19 -10.19 -6.57 7.56
C SER A 19 -9.68 -5.31 8.26
N SER A 20 -9.47 -4.21 7.53
CA SER A 20 -8.93 -2.97 8.08
C SER A 20 -10.04 -2.01 8.49
N GLY A 21 -10.05 -1.56 9.75
CA GLY A 21 -11.04 -0.59 10.23
C GLY A 21 -10.93 0.81 9.60
N VAL A 22 -9.73 1.21 9.14
CA VAL A 22 -9.47 2.50 8.49
C VAL A 22 -8.42 2.34 7.39
N VAL A 23 -8.67 2.95 6.24
CA VAL A 23 -7.79 2.94 5.06
C VAL A 23 -7.52 4.38 4.63
N VAL A 24 -6.25 4.72 4.42
CA VAL A 24 -5.83 6.05 3.94
C VAL A 24 -5.18 5.92 2.58
N VAL A 25 -5.70 6.64 1.59
CA VAL A 25 -5.16 6.71 0.22
C VAL A 25 -4.52 8.07 0.02
N ALA A 26 -3.27 8.08 -0.45
CA ALA A 26 -2.52 9.31 -0.71
C ALA A 26 -1.66 9.19 -1.97
N HIS A 27 -1.41 10.31 -2.63
CA HIS A 27 -0.39 10.42 -3.66
C HIS A 27 0.97 10.56 -2.99
N TYR A 28 1.89 9.65 -3.31
CA TYR A 28 3.26 9.65 -2.78
C TYR A 28 4.27 10.28 -3.77
N GLU A 29 3.75 10.90 -4.84
CA GLU A 29 4.56 11.57 -5.85
C GLU A 29 5.40 12.69 -5.23
N GLY A 30 6.69 12.72 -5.54
CA GLY A 30 7.64 13.68 -4.98
C GLY A 30 8.44 13.19 -3.77
N LEU A 31 8.14 12.01 -3.21
CA LEU A 31 8.96 11.41 -2.15
C LEU A 31 10.18 10.69 -2.73
N THR A 32 11.33 10.91 -2.11
CA THR A 32 12.55 10.13 -2.33
C THR A 32 12.42 8.73 -1.70
N VAL A 33 13.32 7.83 -2.10
CA VAL A 33 13.38 6.47 -1.53
C VAL A 33 13.61 6.50 -0.02
N ALA A 34 14.46 7.41 0.47
CA ALA A 34 14.74 7.58 1.89
C ALA A 34 13.47 7.97 2.67
N GLU A 35 12.74 8.96 2.18
CA GLU A 35 11.50 9.41 2.84
C GLU A 35 10.40 8.33 2.81
N MET A 36 10.35 7.53 1.75
CA MET A 36 9.45 6.37 1.67
C MET A 36 9.83 5.26 2.66
N GLN A 37 11.13 5.04 2.88
CA GLN A 37 11.60 4.09 3.89
C GLN A 37 11.24 4.57 5.31
N ASP A 38 11.44 5.86 5.60
CA ASP A 38 11.07 6.45 6.88
C ASP A 38 9.56 6.39 7.14
N LEU A 39 8.74 6.67 6.12
CA LEU A 39 7.28 6.53 6.22
C LEU A 39 6.87 5.08 6.54
N ARG A 40 7.46 4.11 5.84
CA ARG A 40 7.21 2.68 6.07
C ARG A 40 7.66 2.24 7.47
N GLY A 41 8.79 2.75 7.93
CA GLY A 41 9.32 2.50 9.28
C GLY A 41 8.36 2.99 10.35
N ARG A 42 7.91 4.24 10.25
CA ARG A 42 6.93 4.83 11.18
C ARG A 42 5.59 4.10 11.16
N ALA A 43 5.09 3.74 9.98
CA ALA A 43 3.86 2.96 9.85
C ALA A 43 3.97 1.59 10.55
N ARG A 44 5.11 0.89 10.39
CA ARG A 44 5.34 -0.41 11.03
C ARG A 44 5.36 -0.32 12.56
N VAL A 45 5.94 0.74 13.13
CA VAL A 45 5.91 0.98 14.59
C VAL A 45 4.48 1.17 15.09
N ALA A 46 3.63 1.82 14.30
CA ALA A 46 2.22 2.01 14.59
C ALA A 46 1.34 0.79 14.25
N GLY A 47 1.92 -0.33 13.81
CA GLY A 47 1.18 -1.52 13.38
C GLY A 47 0.47 -1.40 12.03
N ALA A 48 0.75 -0.34 11.27
CA ALA A 48 0.17 -0.10 9.95
C ALA A 48 1.08 -0.59 8.82
N SER A 49 0.48 -1.00 7.71
CA SER A 49 1.19 -1.41 6.50
C SER A 49 0.98 -0.43 5.35
N VAL A 50 2.05 -0.07 4.65
CA VAL A 50 2.00 0.81 3.46
C VAL A 50 2.24 -0.02 2.20
N ARG A 51 1.29 0.00 1.27
CA ARG A 51 1.41 -0.63 -0.06
C ARG A 51 1.23 0.41 -1.14
N VAL A 52 2.02 0.29 -2.21
CA VAL A 52 1.87 1.12 -3.41
C VAL A 52 1.14 0.29 -4.44
N ALA A 53 -0.05 0.74 -4.83
CA ALA A 53 -0.84 0.12 -5.88
C ALA A 53 -0.68 0.92 -7.18
N LYS A 54 -0.78 0.22 -8.32
CA LYS A 54 -0.79 0.87 -9.63
C LYS A 54 -2.20 1.36 -9.92
N ASN A 55 -2.37 2.66 -10.11
CA ASN A 55 -3.62 3.23 -10.60
C ASN A 55 -3.69 3.01 -12.13
N ARG A 56 -4.56 2.11 -12.60
CA ARG A 56 -4.82 1.92 -14.03
C ARG A 56 -6.26 1.54 -14.26
#